data_AF-A0A942A6G6-F1
#
_entry.id   AF-A0A942A6G6-F1
#
_cell.length_a   1.000
_cell.length_b   1.000
_cell.length_c   1.000
_cell.angle_alpha   90.00
_cell.angle_beta   90.00
_cell.angle_gamma   90.00
#
_symmetry.space_group_name_H-M   'P 1'
#
loop_
_entity.id
_entity.type
_entity.pdbx_description
1 polymer ?
#
loop_
_entity_poly.entity_id
_entity_poly.type
_entity_poly.pdbx_seq_one_letter_code
_entity_poly.pdbx_strand_id
1 'polypeptide(L)'
;MKGKMAIIGDGDSVLAFKAGGVDAYGVDHVEKARDLVKKLAKDYAIIFITDTLAKEIDDVVRRYVNMPYPIIIPVPSGAGSNGYGESCIRREMERALGVDILNRD
;
A
#
# COMPACT_ATOMS: atom_id res chain seq x y z
N MET A 1 -17.88 -13.88 0.07
CA MET A 1 -16.40 -13.85 0.10
C MET A 1 -15.97 -13.33 1.48
N LYS A 2 -15.23 -14.11 2.28
CA LYS A 2 -14.52 -13.56 3.45
C LYS A 2 -13.28 -12.85 2.88
N GLY A 3 -13.28 -11.53 2.84
CA GLY A 3 -12.17 -10.76 2.29
C GLY A 3 -10.93 -10.89 3.17
N LYS A 4 -9.92 -11.63 2.71
CA LYS A 4 -8.65 -11.74 3.43
C LYS A 4 -7.89 -10.41 3.36
N MET A 5 -7.21 -10.07 4.44
CA MET A 5 -6.41 -8.85 4.56
C MET A 5 -4.96 -9.22 4.83
N ALA A 6 -4.03 -8.53 4.18
CA ALA A 6 -2.60 -8.70 4.40
C ALA A 6 -1.94 -7.36 4.71
N ILE A 7 -0.81 -7.40 5.42
CA ILE A 7 0.09 -6.26 5.59
C ILE A 7 1.52 -6.64 5.22
N ILE A 8 2.20 -5.77 4.47
CA ILE A 8 3.59 -5.90 4.04
C ILE A 8 4.39 -4.74 4.60
N GLY A 9 5.51 -5.00 5.27
CA GLY A 9 6.33 -3.96 5.87
C GLY A 9 7.56 -4.51 6.56
N ASP A 10 8.26 -3.65 7.29
CA ASP A 10 9.34 -4.12 8.17
C ASP A 10 8.77 -5.06 9.24
N GLY A 11 9.51 -6.13 9.55
CA GLY A 11 9.02 -7.25 10.36
C GLY A 11 8.45 -6.82 11.70
N ASP A 12 9.11 -5.88 12.38
CA ASP A 12 8.69 -5.42 13.71
C ASP A 12 7.43 -4.56 13.66
N SER A 13 7.26 -3.69 12.64
CA SER A 13 6.07 -2.84 12.54
C SER A 13 4.79 -3.61 12.19
N VAL A 14 4.90 -4.73 11.46
CA VAL A 14 3.71 -5.41 10.91
C VAL A 14 3.21 -6.59 11.75
N LEU A 15 4.04 -7.15 12.63
CA LEU A 15 3.66 -8.34 13.41
C LEU A 15 2.45 -8.12 14.32
N ALA A 16 2.28 -6.91 14.86
CA ALA A 16 1.15 -6.55 15.73
C ALA A 16 -0.21 -6.75 15.04
N PHE A 17 -0.28 -6.63 13.72
CA PHE A 17 -1.51 -6.75 12.94
C PHE A 17 -2.03 -8.19 12.85
N LYS A 18 -1.20 -9.21 13.13
CA LYS A 18 -1.67 -10.60 13.21
C LYS A 18 -2.73 -10.80 14.29
N ALA A 19 -2.61 -10.10 15.42
CA ALA A 19 -3.61 -10.15 16.48
C ALA A 19 -4.98 -9.61 16.02
N GLY A 20 -4.99 -8.73 15.02
CA GLY A 20 -6.20 -8.19 14.40
C GLY A 20 -6.76 -9.03 13.25
N GLY A 21 -6.22 -10.22 12.98
CA GLY A 21 -6.66 -11.09 11.89
C GLY A 21 -6.17 -10.67 10.50
N VAL A 22 -5.11 -9.88 10.43
CA VAL A 22 -4.43 -9.50 9.18
C VAL A 22 -3.19 -10.37 9.01
N ASP A 23 -3.01 -10.98 7.84
CA ASP A 23 -1.83 -11.77 7.54
C ASP A 23 -0.61 -10.85 7.36
N ALA A 24 0.32 -10.90 8.31
CA ALA A 24 1.50 -10.04 8.29
C ALA A 24 2.72 -10.70 7.64
N TYR A 25 3.34 -9.95 6.73
CA TYR A 25 4.53 -10.35 5.98
C TYR A 25 5.65 -9.33 6.17
N GLY A 26 6.68 -9.73 6.92
CA GLY A 26 7.91 -8.95 7.06
C GLY A 26 8.77 -9.05 5.80
N VAL A 27 9.12 -7.92 5.20
CA VAL A 27 9.95 -7.84 3.99
C VAL A 27 11.01 -6.76 4.14
N ASP A 28 12.25 -7.11 3.83
CA ASP A 28 13.45 -6.28 3.93
C ASP A 28 14.03 -5.83 2.58
N HIS A 29 13.47 -6.32 1.46
CA HIS A 29 13.98 -6.05 0.12
C HIS A 29 12.87 -5.73 -0.87
N VAL A 30 13.10 -4.71 -1.70
CA VAL A 30 12.15 -4.20 -2.71
C VAL A 30 11.68 -5.30 -3.67
N GLU A 31 12.58 -6.14 -4.18
CA GLU A 31 12.21 -7.21 -5.12
C GLU A 31 11.27 -8.25 -4.48
N LYS A 32 11.52 -8.62 -3.22
CA LYS A 32 10.63 -9.53 -2.48
C LYS A 32 9.25 -8.89 -2.28
N ALA A 33 9.19 -7.58 -1.98
CA ALA A 33 7.93 -6.87 -1.79
C ALA A 33 7.13 -6.86 -3.10
N ARG A 34 7.81 -6.64 -4.22
CA ARG A 34 7.23 -6.61 -5.56
C ARG A 34 6.54 -7.93 -5.93
N ASP A 35 7.24 -9.04 -5.72
CA ASP A 35 6.68 -10.37 -6.02
C ASP A 35 5.61 -10.79 -5.02
N LEU A 36 5.77 -10.39 -3.76
CA LEU A 36 4.77 -10.65 -2.74
C LEU A 36 3.45 -9.94 -3.05
N VAL A 37 3.46 -8.65 -3.42
CA VAL A 37 2.24 -7.92 -3.81
C VAL A 37 1.52 -8.64 -4.94
N LYS A 38 2.23 -9.05 -6.00
CA LYS A 38 1.63 -9.78 -7.13
C LYS A 38 1.03 -11.12 -6.72
N LYS A 39 1.67 -11.81 -5.77
CA LYS A 39 1.19 -13.08 -5.21
C LYS A 39 -0.10 -12.86 -4.42
N LEU A 40 -0.08 -11.92 -3.47
CA LEU A 40 -1.23 -11.65 -2.59
C LEU A 40 -2.42 -11.07 -3.36
N ALA A 41 -2.17 -10.33 -4.44
CA ALA A 41 -3.22 -9.75 -5.28
C ALA A 41 -4.21 -10.77 -5.89
N LYS A 42 -3.86 -12.06 -5.91
CA LYS A 42 -4.73 -13.13 -6.40
C LYS A 42 -5.82 -13.54 -5.40
N ASP A 43 -5.52 -13.43 -4.11
CA ASP A 43 -6.30 -14.08 -3.05
C ASP A 43 -6.78 -13.11 -1.94
N TYR A 44 -6.23 -11.89 -1.89
CA TYR A 44 -6.51 -10.90 -0.86
C TYR A 44 -7.41 -9.78 -1.38
N ALA A 45 -8.32 -9.32 -0.53
CA ALA A 45 -9.20 -8.19 -0.84
C ALA A 45 -8.53 -6.86 -0.53
N ILE A 46 -7.74 -6.81 0.56
CA ILE A 46 -7.04 -5.61 1.01
C ILE A 46 -5.58 -5.97 1.30
N ILE A 47 -4.66 -5.16 0.80
CA ILE A 47 -3.23 -5.28 1.05
C ILE A 47 -2.76 -3.93 1.60
N PHE A 48 -2.43 -3.90 2.88
CA PHE A 48 -1.68 -2.80 3.48
C PHE A 48 -0.20 -2.96 3.13
N ILE A 49 0.47 -1.87 2.83
CA ILE A 49 1.91 -1.86 2.57
C ILE A 49 2.53 -0.63 3.21
N THR A 50 3.69 -0.74 3.84
CA THR A 50 4.36 0.45 4.35
C THR A 50 4.68 1.41 3.21
N ASP A 51 4.47 2.69 3.43
CA ASP A 51 4.69 3.77 2.47
C ASP A 51 6.12 3.77 1.90
N THR A 52 7.09 3.34 2.69
CA THR A 52 8.49 3.15 2.28
C THR A 52 8.60 2.11 1.19
N LEU A 53 8.00 0.93 1.36
CA LEU A 53 8.01 -0.10 0.33
C LEU A 53 7.13 0.29 -0.85
N ALA A 54 5.95 0.85 -0.60
CA ALA A 54 5.00 1.24 -1.64
C ALA A 54 5.61 2.24 -2.63
N LYS A 55 6.41 3.19 -2.12
CA LYS A 55 7.15 4.14 -2.93
C LYS A 55 8.17 3.48 -3.87
N GLU A 56 8.91 2.49 -3.37
CA GLU A 56 9.92 1.76 -4.15
C GLU A 56 9.31 0.88 -5.25
N ILE A 57 8.07 0.43 -5.07
CA ILE A 57 7.33 -0.41 -6.05
C ILE A 57 6.07 0.29 -6.61
N ASP A 58 6.10 1.62 -6.73
CA ASP A 58 4.96 2.43 -7.21
C ASP A 58 4.44 1.94 -8.58
N ASP A 59 5.33 1.47 -9.45
CA ASP A 59 4.99 0.90 -10.76
C ASP A 59 4.09 -0.34 -10.67
N VAL A 60 4.18 -1.11 -9.58
CA VAL A 60 3.33 -2.26 -9.31
C VAL A 60 2.06 -1.84 -8.61
N VAL A 61 2.15 -1.00 -7.58
CA VAL A 61 0.99 -0.49 -6.83
C VAL A 61 -0.01 0.18 -7.77
N ARG A 62 0.48 1.03 -8.69
CA ARG A 62 -0.37 1.76 -9.64
C ARG A 62 -1.16 0.89 -10.60
N ARG A 63 -0.73 -0.35 -10.87
CA ARG A 63 -1.48 -1.28 -11.74
C ARG A 63 -2.84 -1.63 -11.13
N TYR A 64 -2.95 -1.59 -9.82
CA TYR A 64 -4.15 -1.97 -9.08
C TYR A 64 -5.08 -0.79 -8.79
N VAL A 65 -4.64 0.47 -9.01
CA VAL A 65 -5.45 1.68 -8.73
C VAL A 65 -6.77 1.70 -9.51
N ASN A 66 -6.77 1.19 -10.75
CA ASN A 66 -7.98 1.15 -11.58
C ASN A 66 -8.74 -0.19 -11.48
N MET A 67 -8.36 -1.07 -10.55
CA MET A 67 -8.98 -2.38 -10.35
C MET A 67 -9.85 -2.37 -9.08
N PRO A 68 -10.99 -3.08 -9.06
CA PRO A 68 -11.82 -3.16 -7.85
C PRO A 68 -11.13 -3.92 -6.71
N TYR A 69 -10.31 -4.92 -7.05
CA TYR A 69 -9.53 -5.70 -6.10
C TYR A 69 -8.18 -6.14 -6.70
N PRO A 70 -7.14 -6.34 -5.87
CA PRO A 70 -7.08 -5.96 -4.45
C PRO A 70 -7.05 -4.44 -4.25
N ILE A 71 -7.55 -3.97 -3.11
CA ILE A 71 -7.33 -2.59 -2.66
C ILE A 71 -5.95 -2.54 -2.00
N ILE A 72 -5.02 -1.76 -2.55
CA ILE A 72 -3.68 -1.57 -1.97
C ILE A 72 -3.63 -0.21 -1.27
N ILE A 73 -3.35 -0.23 0.04
CA ILE A 73 -3.36 0.97 0.89
C ILE A 73 -1.96 1.18 1.49
N PRO A 74 -1.25 2.26 1.11
CA PRO A 74 -0.01 2.63 1.79
C PRO A 74 -0.30 3.12 3.21
N VAL A 75 0.48 2.64 4.19
CA VAL A 75 0.40 3.05 5.60
C VAL A 75 1.77 3.54 6.08
N PRO A 76 1.85 4.48 7.03
CA PRO A 76 3.13 4.90 7.59
C PRO A 76 3.92 3.72 8.17
N SER A 77 5.24 3.73 7.95
CA SER A 77 6.16 2.81 8.63
C SER A 77 6.36 3.18 10.11
N GLY A 78 7.08 2.36 10.88
CA GLY A 78 7.50 2.70 12.24
C GLY A 78 8.35 3.98 12.35
N ALA A 79 8.98 4.41 11.26
CA ALA A 79 9.73 5.68 11.18
C ALA A 79 8.84 6.90 10.89
N GLY A 80 7.53 6.71 10.72
CA GLY A 80 6.58 7.74 10.32
C GLY A 80 6.23 7.70 8.84
N SER A 81 5.47 8.72 8.41
CA SER A 81 5.03 8.90 7.03
C SER A 81 6.12 9.53 6.17
N ASN A 82 6.34 9.03 4.96
CA ASN A 82 7.23 9.59 3.95
C ASN A 82 6.52 10.46 2.90
N GLY A 83 5.22 10.73 3.09
CA GLY A 83 4.39 11.55 2.19
C GLY A 83 3.93 10.83 0.90
N TYR A 84 4.25 9.55 0.71
CA TYR A 84 3.86 8.81 -0.50
C TYR A 84 2.34 8.77 -0.68
N GLY A 85 1.59 8.48 0.38
CA GLY A 85 0.12 8.44 0.33
C GLY A 85 -0.50 9.77 -0.10
N GLU A 86 -0.02 10.88 0.47
CA GLU A 86 -0.45 12.24 0.11
C GLU A 86 -0.13 12.55 -1.36
N SER A 87 1.07 12.20 -1.81
CA SER A 87 1.48 12.38 -3.21
C SER A 87 0.58 11.59 -4.18
N CYS A 88 0.12 10.41 -3.77
CA CYS A 88 -0.83 9.61 -4.55
C CYS A 88 -2.17 10.33 -4.66
N ILE A 89 -2.72 10.81 -3.54
CA ILE A 89 -4.00 11.52 -3.54
C ILE A 89 -3.93 12.76 -4.43
N ARG A 90 -2.89 13.59 -4.29
CA ARG A 90 -2.67 14.77 -5.14
C ARG A 90 -2.65 14.42 -6.61
N ARG A 91 -1.85 13.41 -6.99
CA ARG A 91 -1.74 12.96 -8.38
C ARG A 91 -3.07 12.48 -8.95
N GLU A 92 -3.85 11.74 -8.15
CA GLU A 92 -5.17 11.27 -8.60
C GLU A 92 -6.19 12.40 -8.71
N MET A 93 -6.11 13.43 -7.86
CA MET A 93 -6.90 14.65 -7.98
C MET A 93 -6.55 15.45 -9.24
N GLU A 94 -5.26 15.70 -9.50
CA GLU A 94 -4.81 16.36 -10.72
C GLU A 94 -5.26 15.59 -11.97
N ARG A 95 -5.17 14.25 -11.94
CA ARG A 95 -5.64 13.38 -13.03
C ARG A 95 -7.15 13.49 -13.26
N ALA A 96 -7.94 13.56 -12.19
CA ALA A 96 -9.40 13.53 -12.26
C ALA A 96 -10.02 14.92 -12.50
N LEU A 97 -9.46 15.97 -11.90
CA LEU A 97 -10.02 17.31 -11.84
C LEU A 97 -9.18 18.37 -12.57
N GLY A 98 -7.94 18.03 -12.97
CA GLY A 98 -6.99 18.97 -13.56
C GLY A 98 -6.33 19.92 -12.56
N VAL A 99 -6.66 19.80 -11.27
CA VAL A 99 -6.17 20.67 -10.19
C VAL A 99 -6.02 19.87 -8.88
N ASP A 100 -5.06 20.25 -8.06
CA ASP A 100 -5.02 19.86 -6.65
C ASP A 100 -5.91 20.80 -5.83
N ILE A 101 -6.92 20.26 -5.16
CA ILE A 101 -7.86 21.01 -4.31
C ILE A 101 -7.48 20.98 -2.83
N LEU A 102 -6.50 20.17 -2.44
CA LEU A 102 -6.05 20.03 -1.04
C LEU A 102 -5.02 21.10 -0.67
N ASN A 103 -4.25 21.59 -1.64
CA ASN A 103 -3.42 22.78 -1.48
C ASN A 103 -4.27 24.03 -1.72
N ARG A 104 -4.84 24.59 -0.65
CA ARG A 104 -5.28 25.98 -0.64
C ARG A 104 -4.12 26.83 -0.14
N ASP A 105 -3.50 27.57 -1.06
CA ASP A 105 -2.95 28.88 -0.71
C ASP A 105 -4.10 29.86 -0.46
#